data_AF-A0A1F9BI59-F1
#
_entry.id   AF-A0A1F9BI59-F1
#
_cell.length_a   1.000
_cell.length_b   1.000
_cell.length_c   1.000
_cell.angle_alpha   90.00
_cell.angle_beta   90.00
_cell.angle_gamma   90.00
#
_symmetry.space_group_name_H-M   'P 1'
#
loop_
_entity.id
_entity.type
_entity.pdbx_description
1 polymer ?
#
loop_
_entity_poly.entity_id
_entity_poly.type
_entity_poly.pdbx_seq_one_letter_code
_entity_poly.pdbx_strand_id
1 'polypeptide(L)'
;MFMSRGNCGICVLALVLALSLVGTGRAQTAKPSSPDHTILYNRAVSLLDQAQQKLDAGNISAAKSQTKEANSLFTLLKNEYASLLAERELTPKEEQQLAINQKLAADTHAQADRLMETAAAKDKKAQELEAQGREADSKASYQQSKDGYNRAQNLYIKSSIYALRNQQMIFRFLAP
;
A
#
# COMPACT_ATOMS: atom_id res chain seq x y z
N MET A 1 16.03 43.87 -36.84
CA MET A 1 16.13 43.34 -38.22
C MET A 1 17.47 42.63 -38.35
N PHE A 2 17.46 41.30 -38.35
CA PHE A 2 18.24 40.39 -39.21
C PHE A 2 18.16 38.98 -38.60
N MET A 3 17.35 38.15 -39.27
CA MET A 3 17.42 36.69 -39.19
C MET A 3 18.76 36.25 -39.79
N SER A 4 19.33 35.14 -39.31
CA SER A 4 19.84 34.14 -40.25
C SER A 4 20.00 32.77 -39.60
N ARG A 5 19.34 31.81 -40.22
CA ARG A 5 19.44 30.37 -39.99
C ARG A 5 20.70 29.91 -40.72
N GLY A 6 21.45 28.99 -40.11
CA GLY A 6 22.58 28.31 -40.75
C GLY A 6 22.47 26.83 -40.47
N ASN A 7 21.88 26.11 -41.42
CA ASN A 7 21.86 24.66 -41.45
C ASN A 7 22.77 24.19 -42.60
N CYS A 8 23.23 22.95 -42.50
CA CYS A 8 23.96 22.13 -43.48
C CYS A 8 25.49 22.29 -43.55
N GLY A 9 26.19 21.18 -43.32
CA GLY A 9 27.19 20.75 -44.28
C GLY A 9 28.37 19.90 -43.79
N ILE A 10 28.18 18.58 -43.83
CA ILE A 10 29.17 17.58 -44.29
C ILE A 10 30.22 17.05 -43.29
N CYS A 11 29.94 15.82 -42.85
CA CYS A 11 30.78 14.62 -42.78
C CYS A 11 32.31 14.76 -42.93
N VAL A 12 33.03 14.35 -41.88
CA VAL A 12 34.28 13.57 -42.06
C VAL A 12 34.24 12.39 -41.10
N LEU A 13 34.30 11.20 -41.71
CA LEU A 13 34.63 9.92 -41.08
C LEU A 13 35.97 10.00 -40.35
N ALA A 14 36.00 9.54 -39.10
CA ALA A 14 37.22 9.01 -38.50
C ALA A 14 36.86 7.83 -37.59
N LEU A 15 36.93 6.65 -38.21
CA LEU A 15 36.96 5.36 -37.57
C LEU A 15 38.25 5.27 -36.74
N VAL A 16 38.15 5.30 -35.41
CA VAL A 16 39.24 4.85 -34.54
C VAL A 16 38.67 3.78 -33.61
N LEU A 17 38.93 2.53 -33.99
CA LEU A 17 38.99 1.42 -33.06
C LEU A 17 40.05 1.76 -32.00
N ALA A 18 39.61 2.01 -30.78
CA ALA A 18 40.43 1.83 -29.60
C ALA A 18 39.66 0.94 -28.63
N LEU A 19 40.00 -0.36 -28.69
CA LEU A 19 39.83 -1.27 -27.58
C LEU A 19 40.41 -0.60 -26.33
N SER A 20 39.55 -0.16 -25.43
CA SER A 20 39.92 0.04 -24.03
C SER A 20 38.83 -0.57 -23.17
N LEU A 21 39.24 -1.61 -22.45
CA LEU A 21 38.57 -2.20 -21.30
C LEU A 21 38.02 -1.10 -20.39
N VAL A 22 36.73 -0.80 -20.49
CA VAL A 22 35.99 -0.09 -19.44
C VAL A 22 34.71 -0.87 -19.18
N GLY A 23 34.92 -2.07 -18.62
CA GLY A 23 33.89 -2.86 -17.97
C GLY A 23 34.01 -2.75 -16.47
N THR A 24 34.25 -1.56 -15.91
CA THR A 24 33.92 -1.30 -14.50
C THR A 24 32.41 -1.20 -14.39
N GLY A 25 31.74 -2.34 -14.54
CA GLY A 25 30.44 -2.54 -13.96
C GLY A 25 30.62 -2.33 -12.47
N ARG A 26 30.33 -1.12 -12.00
CA ARG A 26 30.17 -0.84 -10.58
C ARG A 26 28.97 -1.66 -10.18
N ALA A 27 29.20 -2.92 -9.80
CA ALA A 27 28.24 -3.69 -9.05
C ALA A 27 27.82 -2.76 -7.91
N GLN A 28 26.56 -2.34 -7.91
CA GLN A 28 25.93 -1.80 -6.71
C GLN A 28 26.06 -2.92 -5.70
N THR A 29 27.11 -2.86 -4.88
CA THR A 29 27.18 -3.61 -3.65
C THR A 29 26.00 -3.10 -2.85
N ALA A 30 24.91 -3.86 -2.87
CA ALA A 30 23.79 -3.66 -1.96
C ALA A 30 24.41 -3.40 -0.59
N LYS A 31 24.18 -2.21 -0.06
CA LYS A 31 24.60 -1.86 1.30
C LYS A 31 24.11 -3.01 2.19
N PRO A 32 24.98 -3.73 2.91
CA PRO A 32 24.56 -4.90 3.66
C PRO A 32 23.42 -4.45 4.58
N SER A 33 22.24 -5.03 4.38
CA SER A 33 21.12 -4.81 5.28
C SER A 33 21.62 -5.20 6.67
N SER A 34 21.58 -4.27 7.62
CA SER A 34 21.90 -4.68 9.00
C SER A 34 20.95 -5.82 9.37
N PRO A 35 21.43 -6.85 10.11
CA PRO A 35 20.61 -7.96 10.57
C PRO A 35 19.28 -7.50 11.21
N ASP A 36 19.31 -6.34 11.86
CA ASP A 36 18.14 -5.71 12.50
C ASP A 36 17.03 -5.36 11.49
N HIS A 37 17.36 -4.83 10.31
CA HIS A 37 16.34 -4.47 9.31
C HIS A 37 15.68 -5.69 8.68
N THR A 38 16.42 -6.79 8.48
CA THR A 38 15.86 -8.07 8.03
C THR A 38 14.89 -8.63 9.09
N ILE A 39 15.23 -8.52 10.37
CA ILE A 39 14.34 -8.91 11.49
C ILE A 39 13.07 -8.06 11.51
N LEU A 40 13.20 -6.73 11.36
CA LEU A 40 12.06 -5.81 11.31
C LEU A 40 11.12 -6.11 10.14
N TYR A 41 11.67 -6.35 8.95
CA TYR A 41 10.91 -6.75 7.77
C TYR A 41 10.15 -8.06 8.01
N ASN A 42 10.84 -9.12 8.47
CA ASN A 42 10.21 -10.41 8.72
C ASN A 42 9.10 -10.33 9.78
N ARG A 43 9.29 -9.51 10.82
CA ARG A 43 8.26 -9.24 11.82
C ARG A 43 7.05 -8.53 11.20
N ALA A 44 7.28 -7.51 10.37
CA ALA A 44 6.20 -6.78 9.69
C ALA A 44 5.38 -7.70 8.78
N VAL A 45 6.04 -8.59 8.03
CA VAL A 45 5.38 -9.59 7.19
C VAL A 45 4.57 -10.58 8.02
N SER A 46 5.15 -11.11 9.10
CA SER A 46 4.43 -12.05 9.98
C SER A 46 3.18 -11.41 10.60
N LEU A 47 3.27 -10.15 11.06
CA LEU A 47 2.13 -9.40 11.56
C LEU A 47 1.06 -9.19 10.49
N LEU A 48 1.45 -8.95 9.24
CA LEU A 48 0.52 -8.77 8.13
C LEU A 48 -0.21 -10.08 7.78
N ASP A 49 0.48 -11.22 7.82
CA ASP A 49 -0.12 -12.53 7.62
C ASP A 49 -1.09 -12.88 8.75
N GLN A 50 -0.70 -12.61 10.00
CA GLN A 50 -1.58 -12.80 11.16
C GLN A 50 -2.79 -11.87 11.08
N ALA A 51 -2.62 -10.61 10.68
CA ALA A 51 -3.72 -9.66 10.53
C ALA A 51 -4.77 -10.18 9.53
N GLN A 52 -4.32 -10.74 8.40
CA GLN A 52 -5.20 -11.36 7.41
C GLN A 52 -5.94 -12.57 8.01
N GLN A 53 -5.22 -13.48 8.68
CA GLN A 53 -5.84 -14.64 9.34
C GLN A 53 -6.88 -14.24 10.40
N LYS A 54 -6.58 -13.21 11.21
CA LYS A 54 -7.52 -12.69 12.22
C LYS A 54 -8.73 -12.03 11.57
N LEU A 55 -8.54 -11.34 10.44
CA LEU A 55 -9.63 -10.72 9.69
C LEU A 55 -10.57 -11.79 9.12
N ASP A 56 -10.01 -12.84 8.52
CA ASP A 56 -10.77 -13.97 7.95
C ASP A 56 -11.51 -14.77 9.03
N ALA A 57 -10.94 -14.85 10.24
CA ALA A 57 -11.59 -15.43 11.42
C ALA A 57 -12.62 -14.49 12.08
N GLY A 58 -12.88 -13.30 11.54
CA GLY A 58 -13.83 -12.33 12.09
C GLY A 58 -13.34 -11.59 13.35
N ASN A 59 -12.07 -11.76 13.76
CA ASN A 59 -11.48 -11.05 14.88
C ASN A 59 -10.96 -9.66 14.45
N ILE A 60 -11.90 -8.73 14.26
CA ILE A 60 -11.65 -7.37 13.76
C ILE A 60 -10.66 -6.60 14.66
N SER A 61 -10.77 -6.75 15.99
CA SER A 61 -9.90 -6.03 16.93
C SER A 61 -8.44 -6.46 16.81
N ALA A 62 -8.17 -7.77 16.82
CA ALA A 62 -6.83 -8.30 16.65
C ALA A 62 -6.25 -7.96 15.27
N ALA A 63 -7.06 -8.12 14.22
CA ALA A 63 -6.66 -7.77 12.85
C ALA A 63 -6.25 -6.29 12.75
N LYS A 64 -7.05 -5.39 13.32
CA LYS A 64 -6.75 -3.95 13.36
C LYS A 64 -5.45 -3.65 14.10
N SER A 65 -5.23 -4.27 15.25
CA SER A 65 -4.01 -4.08 16.04
C SER A 65 -2.77 -4.52 15.27
N GLN A 66 -2.81 -5.73 14.67
CA GLN A 66 -1.71 -6.29 13.91
C GLN A 66 -1.42 -5.52 12.62
N THR A 67 -2.45 -5.07 11.90
CA THR A 67 -2.29 -4.18 10.74
C THR A 67 -1.61 -2.87 11.11
N LYS A 68 -1.98 -2.27 12.26
CA LYS A 68 -1.33 -1.04 12.75
C LYS A 68 0.14 -1.26 13.10
N GLU A 69 0.45 -2.37 13.77
CA GLU A 69 1.84 -2.71 14.14
C GLU A 69 2.67 -3.04 12.90
N ALA A 70 2.13 -3.76 11.91
CA ALA A 70 2.80 -3.96 10.63
C ALA A 70 3.07 -2.62 9.92
N ASN A 71 2.08 -1.71 9.91
CA ASN A 71 2.24 -0.38 9.32
C ASN A 71 3.33 0.45 10.00
N SER A 72 3.46 0.41 11.33
CA SER A 72 4.51 1.16 12.03
C SER A 72 5.90 0.64 11.65
N LEU A 73 6.08 -0.69 11.57
CA LEU A 73 7.34 -1.30 11.13
C LEU A 73 7.67 -0.96 9.68
N PHE A 74 6.70 -1.03 8.75
CA PHE A 74 6.93 -0.63 7.37
C PHE A 74 7.21 0.87 7.23
N THR A 75 6.59 1.71 8.06
CA THR A 75 6.88 3.15 8.09
C THR A 75 8.31 3.43 8.55
N LEU A 76 8.78 2.71 9.58
CA LEU A 76 10.16 2.78 10.04
C LEU A 76 11.13 2.41 8.91
N LEU A 77 10.92 1.24 8.28
CA LEU A 77 11.74 0.79 7.15
C LEU A 77 11.74 1.79 5.98
N LYS A 78 10.59 2.39 5.67
CA LYS A 78 10.47 3.43 4.63
C LYS A 78 11.29 4.66 4.94
N ASN A 79 11.33 5.10 6.19
CA ASN A 79 12.11 6.25 6.59
C ASN A 79 13.63 5.95 6.53
N GLU A 80 14.03 4.76 6.98
CA GLU A 80 15.44 4.34 7.02
C GLU A 80 16.02 4.06 5.62
N TYR A 81 15.19 3.59 4.69
CA TYR A 81 15.59 3.23 3.33
C TYR A 81 15.13 4.25 2.27
N ALA A 82 14.69 5.45 2.67
CA ALA A 82 14.12 6.44 1.74
C ALA A 82 15.03 6.72 0.54
N SER A 83 16.35 6.85 0.75
CA SER A 83 17.33 7.09 -0.31
C SER A 83 17.51 5.86 -1.22
N LEU A 84 17.58 4.66 -0.64
CA LEU A 84 17.71 3.41 -1.39
C LEU A 84 16.46 3.10 -2.23
N LEU A 85 15.28 3.42 -1.71
CA LEU A 85 14.02 3.25 -2.43
C LEU A 85 13.85 4.26 -3.57
N ALA A 86 14.41 5.47 -3.45
CA ALA A 86 14.35 6.48 -4.51
C ALA A 86 15.13 6.07 -5.77
N GLU A 87 16.20 5.29 -5.60
CA GLU A 87 17.04 4.80 -6.69
C GLU A 87 16.60 3.43 -7.22
N ARG A 88 15.65 2.78 -6.55
CA ARG A 88 15.19 1.44 -6.91
C ARG A 88 14.11 1.50 -7.98
N GLU A 89 14.41 0.95 -9.15
CA GLU A 89 13.40 0.67 -10.16
C GLU A 89 12.66 -0.63 -9.83
N LEU A 90 11.33 -0.60 -9.93
CA LEU A 90 10.50 -1.79 -9.81
C LEU A 90 10.55 -2.57 -11.13
N THR A 91 10.55 -3.89 -11.05
CA THR A 91 10.36 -4.71 -12.26
C THR A 91 8.94 -4.52 -12.81
N PRO A 92 8.69 -4.74 -14.12
CA PRO A 92 7.34 -4.62 -14.69
C PRO A 92 6.27 -5.45 -13.95
N LYS A 93 6.67 -6.61 -13.42
CA LYS A 93 5.79 -7.47 -12.61
C LYS A 93 5.46 -6.83 -11.26
N GLU A 94 6.43 -6.22 -10.59
CA GLU A 94 6.20 -5.51 -9.34
C GLU A 94 5.36 -4.25 -9.54
N GLU A 95 5.56 -3.50 -10.62
CA GLU A 95 4.71 -2.36 -10.98
C GLU A 95 3.27 -2.79 -11.21
N GLN A 96 3.05 -3.87 -11.95
CA GLN A 96 1.72 -4.42 -12.17
C GLN A 96 1.06 -4.84 -10.85
N GLN A 97 1.80 -5.54 -9.98
CA GLN A 97 1.28 -5.97 -8.68
C GLN A 97 0.98 -4.79 -7.75
N LEU A 98 1.84 -3.77 -7.77
CA LEU A 98 1.64 -2.51 -7.05
C LEU A 98 0.32 -1.86 -7.49
N ALA A 99 0.10 -1.71 -8.80
CA ALA A 99 -1.10 -1.12 -9.35
C ALA A 99 -2.36 -1.93 -8.99
N ILE A 100 -2.30 -3.26 -9.05
CA ILE A 100 -3.40 -4.15 -8.65
C ILE A 100 -3.75 -3.92 -7.18
N ASN A 101 -2.76 -3.96 -6.29
CA ASN A 101 -2.98 -3.79 -4.86
C ASN A 101 -3.46 -2.36 -4.51
N GLN A 102 -2.95 -1.33 -5.19
CA GLN A 102 -3.43 0.05 -5.03
C GLN A 102 -4.90 0.17 -5.42
N LYS A 103 -5.28 -0.41 -6.57
CA LYS A 103 -6.67 -0.44 -7.00
C LYS A 103 -7.56 -1.20 -6.00
N LEU A 104 -7.13 -2.39 -5.58
CA LEU A 104 -7.86 -3.18 -4.58
C LEU A 104 -8.01 -2.42 -3.26
N ALA A 105 -6.96 -1.74 -2.79
CA ALA A 105 -7.02 -0.91 -1.59
C ALA A 105 -8.03 0.23 -1.74
N ALA A 106 -7.97 0.99 -2.85
CA ALA A 106 -8.86 2.11 -3.11
C ALA A 106 -10.33 1.67 -3.27
N ASP A 107 -10.59 0.65 -4.09
CA ASP A 107 -11.94 0.12 -4.32
C ASP A 107 -12.55 -0.46 -3.04
N THR A 108 -11.74 -1.11 -2.20
CA THR A 108 -12.18 -1.65 -0.91
C THR A 108 -12.46 -0.53 0.09
N HIS A 109 -11.63 0.52 0.11
CA HIS A 109 -11.85 1.70 0.96
C HIS A 109 -13.15 2.42 0.58
N ALA A 110 -13.36 2.69 -0.71
CA ALA A 110 -14.57 3.34 -1.20
C ALA A 110 -15.84 2.52 -0.91
N GLN A 111 -15.75 1.18 -0.90
CA GLN A 111 -16.85 0.33 -0.44
C GLN A 111 -17.10 0.48 1.07
N ALA A 112 -16.04 0.57 1.88
CA ALA A 112 -16.16 0.81 3.31
C ALA A 112 -16.80 2.17 3.61
N ASP A 113 -16.41 3.23 2.90
CA ASP A 113 -16.98 4.58 3.03
C ASP A 113 -18.50 4.56 2.79
N ARG A 114 -18.95 3.96 1.68
CA ARG A 114 -20.38 3.83 1.36
C ARG A 114 -21.17 3.03 2.40
N LEU A 115 -20.59 1.96 2.95
CA LEU A 115 -21.22 1.19 4.04
C LEU A 115 -21.30 2.01 5.32
N MET A 116 -20.28 2.81 5.62
CA MET A 116 -20.25 3.67 6.80
C MET A 116 -21.30 4.78 6.71
N GLU A 117 -21.46 5.41 5.56
CA GLU A 117 -22.54 6.38 5.29
C GLU A 117 -23.93 5.72 5.44
N THR A 118 -24.10 4.53 4.86
CA THR A 118 -25.37 3.79 4.96
C THR A 118 -25.68 3.41 6.41
N ALA A 119 -24.68 2.96 7.16
CA ALA A 119 -24.82 2.63 8.58
C ALA A 119 -25.21 3.86 9.41
N ALA A 120 -24.56 5.01 9.17
CA ALA A 120 -24.89 6.26 9.84
C ALA A 120 -26.33 6.73 9.55
N ALA A 121 -26.80 6.57 8.31
CA ALA A 121 -28.19 6.88 7.96
C ALA A 121 -29.19 5.96 8.70
N LYS A 122 -28.85 4.68 8.88
CA LYS A 122 -29.66 3.74 9.66
C LYS A 122 -29.68 4.06 11.14
N ASP A 123 -28.56 4.53 11.68
CA ASP A 123 -28.44 4.99 13.06
C ASP A 123 -29.36 6.18 13.32
N LYS A 124 -29.29 7.20 12.45
CA LYS A 124 -30.17 8.37 12.53
C LYS A 124 -31.65 7.99 12.41
N LYS A 125 -31.98 7.09 11.47
CA LYS A 125 -33.35 6.58 11.34
C LYS A 125 -33.83 5.86 12.61
N ALA A 126 -32.95 5.11 13.28
CA ALA A 126 -33.29 4.44 14.52
C ALA A 126 -33.65 5.44 15.63
N GLN A 127 -32.88 6.53 15.75
CA GLN A 127 -33.16 7.63 16.69
C GLN A 127 -34.49 8.32 16.38
N GLU A 128 -34.80 8.57 15.11
CA GLU A 128 -36.07 9.15 14.68
C GLU A 128 -37.28 8.25 15.02
N LEU A 129 -37.14 6.94 14.82
CA LEU A 129 -38.17 5.95 15.15
C LEU A 129 -38.38 5.82 16.66
N GLU A 130 -37.30 5.91 17.43
CA GLU A 130 -37.35 5.92 18.89
C GLU A 130 -38.12 7.13 19.42
N ALA A 131 -37.84 8.32 18.88
CA ALA A 131 -38.57 9.54 19.21
C ALA A 131 -40.08 9.47 18.85
N GLN A 132 -40.46 8.60 17.90
CA GLN A 132 -41.86 8.34 17.52
C GLN A 132 -42.52 7.23 18.36
N GLY A 133 -41.83 6.65 19.35
CA GLY A 133 -42.33 5.53 20.15
C GLY A 133 -42.35 4.19 19.40
N ARG A 134 -41.70 4.11 18.23
CA ARG A 134 -41.65 2.89 17.39
C ARG A 134 -40.45 2.02 17.76
N GLU A 135 -40.44 1.52 19.00
CA GLU A 135 -39.28 0.83 19.56
C GLU A 135 -38.79 -0.38 18.77
N ALA A 136 -39.70 -1.22 18.24
CA ALA A 136 -39.32 -2.42 17.49
C ALA A 136 -38.59 -2.06 16.18
N ASP A 137 -39.09 -1.07 15.45
CA ASP A 137 -38.49 -0.59 14.20
C ASP A 137 -37.16 0.13 14.45
N SER A 138 -37.07 0.87 15.56
CA SER A 138 -35.83 1.51 16.01
C SER A 138 -34.75 0.47 16.30
N LYS A 139 -35.05 -0.55 17.11
CA LYS A 139 -34.13 -1.65 17.43
C LYS A 139 -33.64 -2.37 16.17
N ALA A 140 -34.54 -2.66 15.22
CA ALA A 140 -34.16 -3.25 13.94
C ALA A 140 -33.21 -2.34 13.13
N SER A 141 -33.44 -1.03 13.15
CA SER A 141 -32.59 -0.05 12.45
C SER A 141 -31.21 0.10 13.11
N TYR A 142 -31.13 0.11 14.44
CA TYR A 142 -29.85 0.09 15.18
C TYR A 142 -29.03 -1.17 14.88
N GLN A 143 -29.68 -2.34 14.80
CA GLN A 143 -28.98 -3.58 14.47
C GLN A 143 -28.39 -3.53 13.06
N GLN A 144 -29.15 -3.03 12.08
CA GLN A 144 -28.66 -2.81 10.70
C GLN A 144 -27.49 -1.82 10.65
N SER A 145 -27.56 -0.73 11.43
CA SER A 145 -26.47 0.24 11.58
C SER A 145 -25.20 -0.43 12.11
N LYS A 146 -25.31 -1.16 13.22
CA LYS A 146 -24.19 -1.89 13.85
C LYS A 146 -23.54 -2.89 12.89
N ASP A 147 -24.35 -3.67 12.17
CA ASP A 147 -23.85 -4.64 11.19
C ASP A 147 -23.16 -3.95 10.02
N GLY A 148 -23.70 -2.82 9.56
CA GLY A 148 -23.08 -1.96 8.53
C GLY A 148 -21.73 -1.42 8.97
N TYR A 149 -21.62 -0.87 10.18
CA TYR A 149 -20.35 -0.40 10.73
C TYR A 149 -19.32 -1.53 10.87
N ASN A 150 -19.72 -2.71 11.34
CA ASN A 150 -18.81 -3.86 11.46
C ASN A 150 -18.27 -4.29 10.09
N ARG A 151 -19.13 -4.34 9.06
CA ARG A 151 -18.71 -4.64 7.68
C ARG A 151 -17.78 -3.57 7.12
N ALA A 152 -18.07 -2.29 7.35
CA ALA A 152 -17.20 -1.19 6.93
C ALA A 152 -15.82 -1.30 7.60
N GLN A 153 -15.74 -1.56 8.90
CA GLN A 153 -14.48 -1.75 9.62
C GLN A 153 -13.66 -2.91 9.07
N ASN A 154 -14.31 -4.03 8.74
CA ASN A 154 -13.63 -5.16 8.10
C ASN A 154 -12.99 -4.74 6.76
N LEU A 155 -13.73 -4.00 5.92
CA LEU A 155 -13.22 -3.51 4.64
C LEU A 155 -12.09 -2.49 4.79
N TYR A 156 -12.15 -1.56 5.76
CA TYR A 156 -11.03 -0.63 6.01
C TYR A 156 -9.74 -1.37 6.37
N ILE A 157 -9.84 -2.41 7.21
CA ILE A 157 -8.68 -3.23 7.57
C ILE A 157 -8.16 -3.98 6.34
N LYS A 158 -9.07 -4.56 5.53
CA LYS A 158 -8.71 -5.25 4.29
C LYS A 158 -8.01 -4.33 3.29
N SER A 159 -8.52 -3.12 3.10
CA SER A 159 -7.89 -2.07 2.28
C SER A 159 -6.48 -1.76 2.78
N SER A 160 -6.31 -1.59 4.10
CA SER A 160 -5.00 -1.35 4.72
C SER A 160 -4.04 -2.52 4.48
N ILE A 161 -4.50 -3.77 4.58
CA ILE A 161 -3.68 -4.94 4.27
C ILE A 161 -3.20 -4.90 2.82
N TYR A 162 -4.05 -4.59 1.83
CA TYR A 162 -3.62 -4.46 0.44
C TYR A 162 -2.54 -3.39 0.25
N ALA A 163 -2.66 -2.25 0.92
CA ALA A 163 -1.64 -1.20 0.90
C ALA A 163 -0.31 -1.67 1.52
N LEU A 164 -0.35 -2.42 2.62
CA LEU A 164 0.84 -2.97 3.27
C LEU A 164 1.50 -4.10 2.49
N ARG A 165 0.74 -4.88 1.71
CA ARG A 165 1.32 -5.88 0.80
C ARG A 165 2.23 -5.25 -0.27
N ASN A 166 1.96 -3.99 -0.65
CA ASN A 166 2.90 -3.23 -1.48
C ASN A 166 4.20 -2.94 -0.76
N GLN A 167 4.15 -2.54 0.52
CA GLN A 167 5.35 -2.33 1.31
C GLN A 167 6.13 -3.63 1.47
N GLN A 168 5.46 -4.75 1.77
CA GLN A 168 6.10 -6.07 1.81
C GLN A 168 6.85 -6.37 0.50
N MET A 169 6.20 -6.20 -0.65
CA MET A 169 6.83 -6.43 -1.95
C MET A 169 8.04 -5.50 -2.15
N ILE A 170 7.91 -4.21 -1.83
CA ILE A 170 8.96 -3.21 -1.99
C ILE A 170 10.18 -3.54 -1.13
N PHE A 171 9.99 -4.03 0.09
CA PHE A 171 11.08 -4.36 1.02
C PHE A 171 11.60 -5.80 0.92
N ARG A 172 11.09 -6.60 -0.02
CA ARG A 172 11.47 -8.02 -0.14
C ARG A 172 12.98 -8.25 -0.29
N PHE A 173 13.72 -7.30 -0.86
CA PHE A 173 15.18 -7.39 -0.98
C PHE A 173 15.92 -7.48 0.36
N LEU A 174 15.28 -7.13 1.49
CA LEU A 174 15.85 -7.28 2.83
C LEU A 174 15.86 -8.74 3.34
N ALA A 175 15.10 -9.63 2.70
CA ALA A 175 15.05 -11.06 3.00
C ALA A 175 14.92 -11.86 1.68
N PRO A 176 16.02 -11.96 0.90
CA PRO A 176 16.04 -12.59 -0.41
C PRO A 176 15.77 -14.10 -0.38
#